data_AF-A0A510DVG7-F1
#
_entry.id   AF-A0A510DVG7-F1
#
_cell.length_a   1.000
_cell.length_b   1.000
_cell.length_c   1.000
_cell.angle_alpha   90.00
_cell.angle_beta   90.00
_cell.angle_gamma   90.00
#
_symmetry.space_group_name_H-M   'P 1'
#
loop_
_entity.id
_entity.type
_entity.pdbx_description
1 polymer ?
#
loop_
_entity_poly.entity_id
_entity_poly.type
_entity_poly.pdbx_seq_one_letter_code
_entity_poly.pdbx_strand_id
1 'polypeptide(L)' 'MKIITVKLPEQFLESIDELVNTGRYTNRSEVIRAALGDFIRKELWISE' A
#
# COMPACT_ATOMS: atom_id res chain seq x y z
N MET A 1 -1.45 2.97 15.59
CA MET A 1 -0.71 2.39 14.45
C MET A 1 0.56 1.73 14.98
N LYS A 2 0.92 0.52 14.52
CA LYS A 2 2.23 -0.10 14.79
C LYS A 2 3.14 0.12 13.59
N ILE A 3 4.43 0.37 13.83
CA ILE A 3 5.43 0.46 12.77
C ILE A 3 5.86 -0.96 12.41
N ILE A 4 5.77 -1.28 11.12
CA ILE A 4 6.27 -2.53 10.55
C ILE A 4 7.34 -2.18 9.52
N THR A 5 8.47 -2.88 9.58
CA THR A 5 9.55 -2.75 8.60
C THR A 5 9.47 -3.94 7.66
N VAL A 6 9.24 -3.67 6.37
CA VAL A 6 9.19 -4.69 5.32
C VAL A 6 10.27 -4.41 4.29
N LYS A 7 10.85 -5.46 3.70
CA LYS A 7 11.76 -5.32 2.57
C LYS A 7 10.93 -5.41 1.29
N LEU A 8 10.99 -4.36 0.47
CA LEU A 8 10.30 -4.28 -0.81
C LEU A 8 11.33 -4.16 -1.93
N PRO A 9 11.07 -4.71 -3.13
CA PRO A 9 11.90 -4.47 -4.30
C PRO A 9 11.85 -2.99 -4.70
N GLU A 10 12.94 -2.50 -5.30
CA GLU A 10 13.07 -1.09 -5.71
C GLU A 10 11.96 -0.65 -6.68
N GLN A 11 11.58 -1.53 -7.61
CA GLN A 11 10.52 -1.25 -8.59
C GLN A 11 9.17 -0.92 -7.93
N PHE A 12 8.83 -1.57 -6.81
CA PHE A 12 7.61 -1.23 -6.07
C PHE A 12 7.73 0.11 -5.36
N LEU A 13 8.92 0.44 -4.89
CA LEU A 13 9.19 1.71 -4.23
C LEU A 13 9.01 2.86 -5.22
N GLU A 14 9.52 2.71 -6.44
CA GLU A 14 9.33 3.68 -7.54
C GLU A 14 7.85 3.86 -7.88
N SER A 15 7.10 2.76 -8.06
CA SER A 15 5.65 2.84 -8.32
C SER A 15 4.87 3.53 -7.19
N ILE A 16 5.24 3.29 -5.93
CA ILE A 16 4.64 3.96 -4.78
C ILE A 16 5.00 5.45 -4.79
N ASP A 17 6.23 5.80 -5.14
CA ASP A 17 6.69 7.20 -5.21
C ASP A 17 5.96 7.96 -6.31
N GLU A 18 5.78 7.36 -7.50
CA GLU A 18 4.94 7.93 -8.57
C GLU A 18 3.51 8.17 -8.09
N LEU A 19 2.91 7.21 -7.38
CA LEU A 19 1.55 7.35 -6.83
C LEU A 19 1.45 8.50 -5.82
N VAL A 20 2.47 8.71 -4.98
CA VAL A 20 2.54 9.86 -4.07
C VAL A 20 2.71 11.16 -4.87
N ASN A 21 3.57 11.14 -5.90
CA ASN A 21 3.84 12.31 -6.75
C ASN A 21 2.61 12.75 -7.57
N THR A 22 1.69 11.85 -7.90
CA THR A 22 0.39 12.21 -8.51
C THR A 22 -0.53 13.00 -7.56
N GLY A 23 -0.14 13.18 -6.29
CA GLY A 23 -0.91 13.93 -5.28
C GLY A 23 -2.12 13.19 -4.73
N ARG A 24 -2.36 11.93 -5.17
CA ARG A 24 -3.45 11.10 -4.65
C ARG A 24 -3.22 10.58 -3.24
N TYR A 25 -1.96 10.48 -2.82
CA TYR A 25 -1.60 9.96 -1.51
C TYR A 25 -0.54 10.84 -0.88
N THR A 26 -0.69 11.08 0.42
CA THR A 26 0.17 12.03 1.15
C THR A 26 1.54 11.42 1.47
N ASN A 27 1.59 10.10 1.67
CA ASN A 27 2.78 9.40 2.12
C ASN A 27 2.81 7.95 1.60
N ARG A 28 4.01 7.37 1.49
CA ARG A 28 4.21 5.95 1.14
C ARG A 28 3.40 5.01 2.07
N SER A 29 3.35 5.33 3.37
CA SER A 29 2.57 4.58 4.37
C SER A 29 1.06 4.66 4.18
N GLU A 30 0.55 5.67 3.46
CA GLU A 30 -0.87 5.80 3.13
C GLU A 30 -1.21 4.95 1.91
N VAL A 31 -0.37 4.99 0.88
CA VAL A 31 -0.46 4.10 -0.30
C VAL A 31 -0.50 2.64 0.13
N ILE A 32 0.46 2.22 0.96
CA ILE A 32 0.57 0.83 1.43
C ILE A 32 -0.66 0.43 2.27
N ARG A 33 -1.18 1.33 3.12
CA ARG A 33 -2.39 1.06 3.90
C ARG A 33 -3.64 0.94 3.05
N ALA A 34 -3.80 1.80 2.03
CA ALA A 34 -4.92 1.73 1.11
C ALA A 34 -4.87 0.42 0.29
N ALA A 35 -3.70 0.07 -0.24
CA ALA A 35 -3.48 -1.17 -0.97
C ALA A 35 -3.75 -2.41 -0.10
N LEU A 36 -3.23 -2.45 1.13
CA LEU A 36 -3.50 -3.54 2.08
C LEU A 36 -4.97 -3.63 2.46
N GLY A 37 -5.64 -2.49 2.69
CA GLY A 37 -7.05 -2.46 3.03
C GLY A 37 -7.94 -3.00 1.91
N ASP A 38 -7.66 -2.60 0.68
CA ASP A 38 -8.37 -3.09 -0.51
C ASP A 38 -8.09 -4.57 -0.77
N PHE A 39 -6.82 -4.98 -0.64
CA PHE A 39 -6.39 -6.36 -0.79
C PHE A 39 -7.05 -7.28 0.26
N ILE A 40 -7.01 -6.90 1.54
CA ILE A 40 -7.61 -7.68 2.63
C ILE A 40 -9.13 -7.74 2.45
N ARG A 41 -9.79 -6.64 2.08
CA ARG A 41 -11.23 -6.66 1.77
C ARG A 41 -11.53 -7.62 0.63
N LYS A 42 -10.72 -7.63 -0.44
CA LYS A 42 -10.90 -8.50 -1.59
C LYS A 42 -10.72 -9.98 -1.24
N GLU A 43 -9.71 -10.32 -0.45
CA GLU A 43 -9.41 -11.71 -0.07
C GLU A 43 -10.35 -12.25 1.02
N LEU A 44 -10.68 -11.44 2.04
CA LEU A 44 -11.57 -11.88 3.13
C LEU A 44 -13.04 -12.00 2.71
N TRP A 45 -13.47 -11.33 1.63
CA TRP A 45 -14.84 -11.47 1.11
C TRP A 45 -15.07 -12.76 0.30
N ILE A 46 -14.07 -13.65 0.18
CA ILE A 46 -14.18 -14.97 -0.49
C ILE A 46 -14.08 -16.12 0.52
N SER A 47 -14.58 -15.93 1.73
CA SER A 47 -14.72 -17.02 2.70
C SER A 47 -16.17 -17.07 3.18
N GLU A 48 -17.05 -17.48 2.27
CA GLU A 48 -18.32 -18.12 2.58
C GLU A 48 -18.29 -19.55 2.01
#